data_AF-A0AAV1UAU6-F1
#
_entry.id   AF-A0AAV1UAU6-F1
#
_cell.length_a   1.000
_cell.length_b   1.000
_cell.length_c   1.000
_cell.angle_alpha   90.00
_cell.angle_beta   90.00
_cell.angle_gamma   90.00
#
_symmetry.space_group_name_H-M   'P 1'
#
loop_
_entity.id
_entity.type
_entity.pdbx_description
1 polymer ?
#
loop_
_entity_poly.entity_id
_entity_poly.type
_entity_poly.pdbx_seq_one_letter_code
_entity_poly.pdbx_strand_id
1 'polypeptide(L)'
;MVLLDKRKEVLRLYREVLRSTGMFSHCNEQGQPWSSILRKNACMEIEQNRYETDSEAISKRILFGWKCLQEVQEKMREKQQELANDDTKSSQQ
;
A
#
# COMPACT_ATOMS: atom_id res chain seq x y z
N MET A 1 -16.60 18.27 -13.71
CA MET A 1 -15.62 17.97 -12.65
C MET A 1 -16.31 17.05 -11.66
N VAL A 2 -15.98 15.77 -11.65
CA VAL A 2 -16.66 14.79 -10.77
C VAL A 2 -16.32 15.15 -9.34
N LEU A 3 -17.32 15.53 -8.54
CA LEU A 3 -17.16 15.75 -7.11
C LEU A 3 -16.88 14.36 -6.49
N LEU A 4 -15.61 14.02 -6.31
CA LEU A 4 -15.19 12.76 -5.71
C LEU A 4 -15.70 12.74 -4.27
N ASP A 5 -16.54 11.75 -3.95
CA ASP A 5 -16.96 11.50 -2.58
C ASP A 5 -15.74 11.01 -1.80
N LYS A 6 -15.17 11.90 -1.00
CA LYS A 6 -13.92 11.68 -0.27
C LYS A 6 -14.00 10.47 0.66
N ARG A 7 -15.18 10.20 1.25
CA ARG A 7 -15.35 9.03 2.12
C ARG A 7 -15.21 7.74 1.32
N LYS A 8 -15.83 7.67 0.14
CA LYS A 8 -15.69 6.52 -0.76
C LYS A 8 -14.24 6.37 -1.22
N GLU A 9 -13.56 7.46 -1.52
CA GLU A 9 -12.19 7.42 -2.01
C GLU A 9 -11.18 7.00 -0.93
N VAL A 10 -11.35 7.47 0.31
CA VAL A 10 -10.57 6.98 1.46
C VAL A 10 -10.77 5.48 1.66
N LEU A 11 -12.02 4.99 1.60
CA LEU A 11 -12.29 3.56 1.74
C LEU A 11 -11.70 2.74 0.59
N ARG A 12 -11.73 3.27 -0.64
CA ARG A 12 -11.12 2.63 -1.81
C ARG A 12 -9.61 2.52 -1.63
N LEU A 13 -8.96 3.63 -1.27
CA LEU A 13 -7.53 3.68 -0.97
C LEU A 13 -7.18 2.67 0.13
N TYR A 14 -7.93 2.65 1.23
CA TYR A 14 -7.69 1.73 2.34
C TYR A 14 -7.75 0.26 1.92
N ARG A 15 -8.79 -0.14 1.18
CA ARG A 15 -8.91 -1.52 0.68
C ARG A 15 -7.74 -1.90 -0.23
N GLU A 16 -7.29 -0.97 -1.05
CA GLU A 16 -6.18 -1.21 -1.96
C GLU A 16 -4.83 -1.33 -1.23
N VAL A 17 -4.64 -0.55 -0.16
CA VAL A 17 -3.51 -0.71 0.77
C VAL A 17 -3.55 -2.08 1.43
N LEU A 18 -4.70 -2.52 1.95
CA LEU A 18 -4.83 -3.86 2.56
C LEU A 18 -4.54 -5.01 1.58
N ARG A 19 -4.92 -4.83 0.31
CA ARG A 19 -4.63 -5.78 -0.77
C ARG A 19 -3.12 -5.83 -1.06
N SER A 20 -2.50 -4.68 -1.23
CA SER A 20 -1.07 -4.57 -1.55
C SER A 20 -0.18 -5.07 -0.40
N THR A 21 -0.54 -4.76 0.85
CA THR A 21 0.18 -5.28 2.04
C THR A 21 0.11 -6.79 2.17
N GLY A 22 -0.94 -7.44 1.66
CA GLY A 22 -1.04 -8.89 1.60
C GLY A 22 -0.01 -9.56 0.67
N MET A 23 0.59 -8.82 -0.26
CA MET A 23 1.61 -9.33 -1.18
C MET A 23 3.00 -9.45 -0.54
N PHE A 24 3.19 -8.89 0.66
CA PHE A 24 4.45 -8.98 1.40
C PHE A 24 4.52 -10.34 2.11
N SER A 25 5.28 -11.27 1.52
CA SER A 25 5.45 -12.63 2.03
C SER A 25 6.52 -12.78 3.11
N HIS A 26 7.44 -11.83 3.23
CA HIS A 26 8.60 -11.92 4.14
C HIS A 26 8.36 -11.22 5.49
N CYS A 27 9.14 -11.64 6.48
CA CYS A 27 9.17 -11.01 7.80
C CYS A 27 10.22 -9.89 7.88
N ASN A 28 10.07 -9.01 8.87
CA ASN A 28 11.11 -8.06 9.25
C ASN A 28 12.25 -8.75 10.04
N GLU A 29 13.27 -7.98 10.40
CA GLU A 29 14.43 -8.45 11.18
C GLU A 29 14.06 -9.06 12.55
N GLN A 30 12.90 -8.69 13.09
CA GLN A 30 12.37 -9.20 14.36
C GLN A 30 11.50 -10.45 14.18
N GLY A 31 11.40 -10.99 12.96
CA GLY A 31 10.59 -12.16 12.62
C GLY A 31 9.09 -11.87 12.47
N GLN A 32 8.67 -10.60 12.49
CA GLN A 32 7.26 -10.22 12.34
C GLN A 32 6.87 -10.07 10.86
N PRO A 33 5.71 -10.60 10.42
CA PRO A 33 5.26 -10.43 9.05
C PRO A 33 5.01 -8.97 8.69
N TRP A 34 5.62 -8.50 7.58
CA TRP A 34 5.41 -7.12 7.11
C TRP A 34 3.96 -6.83 6.80
N SER A 35 3.22 -7.79 6.26
CA SER A 35 1.79 -7.66 5.98
C SER A 35 0.98 -7.27 7.23
N SER A 36 1.30 -7.84 8.39
CA SER A 36 0.62 -7.52 9.66
C SER A 36 0.95 -6.12 10.13
N ILE A 37 2.23 -5.75 10.12
CA ILE A 37 2.72 -4.42 10.54
C ILE A 37 2.11 -3.33 9.68
N LEU A 38 2.17 -3.48 8.35
CA LEU A 38 1.68 -2.48 7.41
C LEU A 38 0.16 -2.30 7.52
N ARG A 39 -0.60 -3.39 7.72
CA ARG A 39 -2.05 -3.32 7.95
C ARG A 39 -2.38 -2.55 9.24
N LYS A 40 -1.65 -2.82 10.32
CA LYS A 40 -1.82 -2.10 11.58
C LYS A 40 -1.52 -0.61 11.41
N ASN A 41 -0.43 -0.27 10.74
CA ASN A 41 -0.04 1.11 10.47
C ASN A 41 -1.09 1.85 9.62
N ALA A 42 -1.59 1.22 8.54
CA ALA A 42 -2.63 1.80 7.70
C ALA A 42 -3.95 2.04 8.46
N CYS A 43 -4.32 1.10 9.35
CA CYS A 43 -5.48 1.28 10.23
C CYS A 43 -5.28 2.46 11.19
N MET A 44 -4.11 2.54 11.84
CA MET A 44 -3.76 3.62 12.75
C MET A 44 -3.80 4.99 12.07
N GLU A 45 -3.25 5.11 10.85
CA GLU A 45 -3.23 6.37 10.11
C GLU A 45 -4.64 6.89 9.82
N ILE A 46 -5.56 6.01 9.40
CA ILE A 46 -6.95 6.40 9.14
C ILE A 46 -7.66 6.77 10.44
N GLU A 47 -7.49 5.99 11.51
CA GLU A 47 -8.13 6.26 12.79
C GLU A 47 -7.65 7.59 13.39
N GLN A 48 -6.35 7.91 13.27
CA GLN A 48 -5.79 9.19 13.71
C GLN A 48 -6.38 10.40 12.97
N ASN A 49 -6.84 10.21 11.73
CA ASN A 49 -7.38 11.29 10.89
C ASN A 49 -8.91 11.23 10.74
N ARG A 50 -9.61 10.36 11.49
CA ARG A 50 -11.06 10.11 11.30
C ARG A 50 -11.96 11.32 11.52
N TYR A 51 -11.49 12.29 12.31
CA TYR A 51 -12.21 13.53 12.65
C TYR A 51 -11.71 14.73 11.85
N GLU A 52 -10.83 14.51 10.87
CA GLU A 52 -10.40 15.58 9.97
C GLU A 52 -11.61 16.10 9.19
N THR A 53 -11.78 17.42 9.20
CA THR A 53 -12.86 18.12 8.50
C THR A 53 -12.34 19.03 7.41
N ASP A 54 -11.03 19.34 7.39
CA ASP A 54 -10.46 20.14 6.33
C ASP A 54 -10.50 19.38 4.99
N SER A 55 -11.30 19.93 4.09
CA SER A 55 -11.49 19.46 2.74
C SER A 55 -10.16 19.36 1.99
N GLU A 56 -9.28 20.35 2.11
CA GLU A 56 -8.02 20.38 1.38
C GLU A 56 -7.04 19.35 1.92
N ALA A 57 -6.89 19.25 3.25
CA ALA A 57 -6.08 18.22 3.90
C ALA A 57 -6.50 16.81 3.49
N ILE A 58 -7.81 16.49 3.51
CA ILE A 58 -8.31 15.17 3.11
C ILE A 58 -7.96 14.88 1.65
N SER A 59 -8.19 15.85 0.75
CA SER A 59 -7.87 15.69 -0.68
C SER A 59 -6.38 15.44 -0.91
N LYS A 60 -5.50 16.20 -0.25
CA LYS A 60 -4.05 16.02 -0.33
C LYS A 60 -3.63 14.65 0.17
N ARG A 61 -4.13 14.21 1.32
CA ARG A 61 -3.81 12.88 1.89
C ARG A 61 -4.23 11.75 0.96
N ILE A 62 -5.42 11.82 0.37
CA ILE A 62 -5.88 10.84 -0.61
C ILE A 62 -4.92 10.80 -1.81
N LEU A 63 -4.59 11.96 -2.37
CA LEU A 63 -3.71 12.06 -3.55
C LEU A 63 -2.31 11.48 -3.26
N PHE A 64 -1.71 11.90 -2.14
CA PHE A 64 -0.39 11.39 -1.73
C PHE A 64 -0.44 9.90 -1.39
N GLY A 65 -1.49 9.44 -0.72
CA GLY A 65 -1.67 8.02 -0.40
C GLY A 65 -1.72 7.15 -1.66
N TRP A 66 -2.45 7.57 -2.69
CA TRP A 66 -2.46 6.88 -3.97
C TRP A 66 -1.10 6.88 -4.67
N LYS A 67 -0.40 8.02 -4.67
CA LYS A 67 0.95 8.11 -5.25
C LYS A 67 1.93 7.16 -4.55
N CYS A 68 1.96 7.18 -3.22
CA CYS A 68 2.83 6.27 -2.46
C CYS A 68 2.47 4.80 -2.70
N LEU A 69 1.17 4.47 -2.79
CA LEU A 69 0.73 3.11 -3.09
C LEU A 69 1.18 2.64 -4.47
N GLN A 70 1.08 3.50 -5.49
CA GLN A 70 1.57 3.21 -6.83
C GLN A 70 3.07 2.93 -6.85
N GLU A 71 3.86 3.77 -6.16
CA GLU A 71 5.31 3.57 -6.04
C GLU A 71 5.67 2.25 -5.34
N VAL A 72 4.93 1.88 -4.29
CA VAL A 72 5.10 0.59 -3.60
C VAL A 72 4.75 -0.58 -4.52
N GLN A 73 3.63 -0.49 -5.23
CA GLN A 73 3.20 -1.54 -6.16
C GLN A 73 4.19 -1.72 -7.32
N GLU A 74 4.78 -0.63 -7.82
CA GLU A 74 5.81 -0.67 -8.85
C GLU A 74 7.04 -1.43 -8.36
N LYS A 75 7.60 -1.02 -7.22
CA LYS A 75 8.79 -1.67 -6.63
C LYS A 75 8.55 -3.14 -6.32
N MET A 76 7.36 -3.48 -5.85
CA MET A 76 6.99 -4.88 -5.59
C MET A 76 6.95 -5.69 -6.89
N ARG A 77 6.44 -5.11 -7.99
CA ARG A 77 6.40 -5.76 -9.30
C ARG A 77 7.80 -5.94 -9.87
N GLU A 78 8.64 -4.91 -9.81
CA GLU A 78 10.05 -4.98 -10.21
C GLU A 78 10.75 -6.12 -9.47
N LYS A 79 10.57 -6.19 -8.14
CA LYS A 79 11.19 -7.25 -7.34
C LYS A 79 10.68 -8.65 -7.66
N GLN A 80 9.39 -8.80 -7.94
CA GLN A 80 8.82 -10.09 -8.36
C GLN A 80 9.36 -10.53 -9.74
N GLN A 81 9.56 -9.59 -10.66
CA GLN A 81 10.15 -9.87 -11.97
C GLN A 81 11.62 -10.27 -11.87
N GLU A 82 12.40 -9.61 -11.01
CA GLU A 82 13.80 -9.99 -10.73
C GLU A 82 13.89 -11.44 -10.24
N LEU A 83 13.08 -11.79 -9.23
CA LEU A 83 13.06 -13.14 -8.66
C LEU A 83 12.67 -14.20 -9.70
N ALA A 84 11.64 -13.95 -10.50
CA ALA A 84 11.21 -14.88 -11.55
C ALA A 84 12.27 -15.07 -12.65
N ASN A 85 13.01 -14.02 -12.99
CA ASN A 85 14.10 -14.09 -13.98
C ASN A 85 15.33 -14.84 -13.43
N ASP A 86 15.64 -14.70 -12.14
CA ASP A 86 16.74 -15.40 -11.50
C ASP A 86 16.46 -16.90 -11.33
N ASP A 87 15.21 -17.28 -10.99
CA ASP A 87 14.76 -18.68 -10.94
C ASP A 87 14.86 -19.38 -12.31
N THR A 88 14.63 -18.63 -13.40
CA THR A 88 14.71 -19.15 -14.77
C THR A 88 16.16 -19.43 -15.19
N LYS A 89 17.11 -18.61 -14.76
CA LYS A 89 18.55 -18.78 -15.09
C LYS A 89 19.19 -19.93 -14.32
N SER A 90 18.80 -20.13 -13.07
CA SER A 90 19.32 -21.21 -12.22
C SER A 90 18.81 -22.61 -12.62
N SER A 91 17.73 -22.68 -13.41
CA SER A 91 17.22 -23.93 -13.99
C SER A 91 17.86 -24.30 -15.35
N GLN A 92 18.64 -23.41 -15.95
CA GLN A 92 19.31 -23.61 -17.25
C GLN A 92 20.81 -23.88 -17.12
N GLN A 93 21.32 -24.06 -15.90
CA GLN A 93 22.73 -24.24 -15.57
C GLN A 93 23.01 -25.61 -14.95
#